data_AF-A0A0M2NLU7-F1
#
_entry.id   AF-A0A0M2NLU7-F1
#
_cell.length_a   1.000
_cell.length_b   1.000
_cell.length_c   1.000
_cell.angle_alpha   90.00
_cell.angle_beta   90.00
_cell.angle_gamma   90.00
#
_symmetry.space_group_name_H-M   'P 1'
#
loop_
_entity.id
_entity.type
_entity.pdbx_description
1 polymer ?
#
loop_
_entity_poly.entity_id
_entity_poly.type
_entity_poly.pdbx_seq_one_letter_code
_entity_poly.pdbx_strand_id
1 'polypeptide(L)'
;MAVDWNAIYEQKWNELAGGYGEQEKYLSDAQAKEQGALDTQRAEGIKNLTNTRDQNLQQAYITRRQAERDMPGLLAAQGLKGGATETAVSSILRNYQNTRNAANNRFSQDQSALDTTYATNKAELGSKYANMLAELQQTRRNEAYQQAQFAYQAAQAEEAARLERERFEWEKQQAEEAARQAAASRSSGGGGGGSRKGSGNTTKKNPYADYDPNYWRGPTGVNGSRSSSSKAGKNMAAGMATPGLGWLGR
;
A
#
# COMPACT_ATOMS: atom_id res chain seq x y z
N MET A 1 -21.12 29.88 -12.02
CA MET A 1 -20.50 30.09 -10.69
C MET A 1 -19.12 29.52 -10.86
N ALA A 2 -18.06 30.29 -10.62
CA ALA A 2 -16.71 29.84 -10.95
C ALA A 2 -16.39 28.49 -10.27
N VAL A 3 -15.88 27.54 -11.05
CA VAL A 3 -15.40 26.25 -10.56
C VAL A 3 -14.28 26.49 -9.54
N ASP A 4 -14.50 26.09 -8.28
CA ASP A 4 -13.51 26.23 -7.21
C ASP A 4 -12.64 24.97 -7.09
N TRP A 5 -11.34 25.13 -7.33
CA TRP A 5 -10.33 24.09 -7.20
C TRP A 5 -10.27 23.49 -5.79
N ASN A 6 -10.33 24.35 -4.76
CA ASN A 6 -10.13 23.91 -3.38
C ASN A 6 -11.27 23.02 -2.92
N ALA A 7 -12.52 23.39 -3.24
CA ALA A 7 -13.69 22.58 -2.94
C ALA A 7 -13.65 21.19 -3.63
N ILE A 8 -13.23 21.14 -4.90
CA ILE A 8 -13.11 19.87 -5.64
C ILE A 8 -12.00 19.00 -5.03
N TYR A 9 -10.86 19.59 -4.69
CA TYR A 9 -9.76 18.86 -4.06
C TYR A 9 -10.15 18.29 -2.68
N GLU A 10 -10.78 19.10 -1.83
CA GLU A 10 -11.25 18.66 -0.51
C GLU A 10 -12.27 17.52 -0.63
N GLN A 11 -13.18 17.61 -1.59
CA GLN A 11 -14.13 16.54 -1.86
C GLN A 11 -13.41 15.23 -2.24
N LYS A 12 -12.46 15.27 -3.19
CA LYS A 12 -11.69 14.08 -3.61
C LYS A 12 -10.80 13.53 -2.50
N TRP A 13 -10.21 14.40 -1.70
CA TRP A 13 -9.43 14.02 -0.52
C TRP A 13 -10.27 13.27 0.53
N ASN A 14 -11.51 13.70 0.74
CA ASN A 14 -12.45 13.08 1.67
C ASN A 14 -13.02 11.76 1.11
N GLU A 15 -13.29 11.67 -0.20
CA GLU A 15 -13.70 10.43 -0.86
C GLU A 15 -12.64 9.32 -0.68
N LEU A 16 -11.36 9.67 -0.76
CA LEU A 16 -10.24 8.75 -0.53
C LEU A 16 -9.99 8.42 0.95
N ALA A 17 -10.59 9.15 1.90
CA ALA A 17 -10.30 8.98 3.32
C ALA A 17 -10.68 7.59 3.86
N GLY A 18 -11.78 7.00 3.37
CA GLY A 18 -12.25 5.69 3.83
C GLY A 18 -11.27 4.56 3.51
N GLY A 19 -10.90 4.42 2.23
CA GLY A 19 -10.02 3.33 1.78
C GLY A 19 -8.61 3.43 2.33
N TYR A 20 -8.04 4.64 2.39
CA TYR A 20 -6.72 4.84 2.99
C TYR A 20 -6.73 4.70 4.51
N GLY A 21 -7.83 5.06 5.19
CA GLY A 21 -7.98 4.83 6.63
C GLY A 21 -8.00 3.35 7.01
N GLU A 22 -8.60 2.48 6.19
CA GLU A 22 -8.52 1.03 6.37
C GLU A 22 -7.09 0.50 6.17
N GLN A 23 -6.36 1.03 5.18
CA GLN A 23 -4.96 0.66 4.93
C GLN A 23 -4.04 1.12 6.07
N GLU A 24 -4.23 2.31 6.62
CA GLU A 24 -3.51 2.80 7.79
C GLU A 24 -3.76 1.90 9.01
N LYS A 25 -5.01 1.51 9.24
CA LYS A 25 -5.35 0.57 10.32
C LYS A 25 -4.69 -0.80 10.12
N TYR A 26 -4.73 -1.32 8.90
CA TYR A 26 -4.06 -2.58 8.57
C TYR A 26 -2.55 -2.52 8.85
N LEU A 27 -1.88 -1.42 8.46
CA LEU A 27 -0.46 -1.22 8.76
C LEU A 27 -0.21 -1.17 10.27
N SER A 28 -1.04 -0.46 11.03
CA SER A 28 -0.93 -0.43 12.50
C SER A 28 -1.11 -1.81 13.14
N ASP A 29 -2.12 -2.57 12.70
CA ASP A 29 -2.39 -3.92 13.21
C ASP A 29 -1.25 -4.90 12.85
N ALA A 30 -0.69 -4.76 11.65
CA ALA A 30 0.46 -5.55 11.21
C ALA A 30 1.72 -5.22 12.01
N GLN A 31 1.97 -3.93 12.29
CA GLN A 31 3.06 -3.48 13.15
C GLN A 31 2.94 -4.08 14.56
N ALA A 32 1.75 -4.01 15.14
CA ALA A 32 1.49 -4.55 16.48
C ALA A 32 1.71 -6.07 16.54
N LYS A 33 1.31 -6.81 15.51
CA LYS A 33 1.56 -8.26 15.40
C LYS A 33 3.04 -8.59 15.29
N GLU A 34 3.77 -7.91 14.39
CA GLU A 34 5.22 -8.12 14.24
C GLU A 34 5.96 -7.76 15.54
N GLN A 35 5.56 -6.68 16.22
CA GLN A 35 6.13 -6.31 17.50
C GLN A 35 5.85 -7.36 18.58
N GLY A 36 4.62 -7.88 18.66
CA GLY A 36 4.28 -8.96 19.59
C GLY A 36 5.08 -10.25 19.32
N ALA A 37 5.39 -10.54 18.05
CA ALA A 37 6.24 -11.66 17.68
C ALA A 37 7.70 -11.45 18.17
N LEU A 38 8.26 -10.24 18.01
CA LEU A 38 9.58 -9.89 18.54
C LEU A 38 9.64 -10.00 20.07
N ASP A 39 8.60 -9.54 20.76
CA ASP A 39 8.51 -9.63 22.22
C ASP A 39 8.47 -11.09 22.69
N THR A 40 7.72 -11.94 21.98
CA THR A 40 7.65 -13.38 22.25
C THR A 40 9.01 -14.06 22.03
N GLN A 41 9.67 -13.79 20.91
CA GLN A 41 11.00 -14.32 20.62
C GLN A 41 12.03 -13.92 21.69
N ARG A 42 12.00 -12.66 22.13
CA ARG A 42 12.83 -12.19 23.23
C ARG A 42 12.56 -12.98 24.51
N ALA A 43 11.29 -13.10 24.91
CA ALA A 43 10.92 -13.82 26.14
C ALA A 43 11.37 -15.29 26.11
N GLU A 44 11.18 -15.98 24.98
CA GLU A 44 11.64 -17.36 24.78
C GLU A 44 13.17 -17.48 24.86
N GLY A 45 13.89 -16.56 24.22
CA GLY A 45 15.35 -16.53 24.29
C GLY A 45 15.86 -16.34 25.72
N ILE A 46 15.28 -15.41 26.49
CA ILE A 46 15.63 -15.20 27.91
C ILE A 46 15.38 -16.48 28.72
N LYS A 47 14.24 -17.15 28.49
CA LYS A 47 13.92 -18.42 29.16
C LYS A 47 14.97 -19.49 28.85
N ASN A 48 15.38 -19.63 27.60
CA ASN A 48 16.40 -20.59 27.19
C ASN A 48 17.76 -20.28 27.84
N LEU A 49 18.19 -19.02 27.82
CA LEU A 49 19.42 -18.58 28.48
C LEU A 49 19.40 -18.87 29.99
N THR A 50 18.25 -18.63 30.62
CA THR A 50 18.06 -18.91 32.06
C THR A 50 18.18 -20.40 32.34
N ASN A 51 17.54 -21.25 31.55
CA ASN A 51 17.62 -22.70 31.68
C ASN A 51 19.07 -23.20 31.51
N THR A 52 19.78 -22.71 30.50
CA THR A 52 21.19 -23.07 30.28
C THR A 52 22.08 -22.63 31.44
N ARG A 53 21.88 -21.42 31.97
CA ARG A 53 22.59 -20.95 33.17
C ARG A 53 22.32 -21.89 34.35
N ASP A 54 21.07 -22.21 34.61
CA ASP A 54 20.69 -23.03 35.77
C ASP A 54 21.24 -24.47 35.65
N GLN A 55 21.23 -25.06 34.46
CA GLN A 55 21.89 -26.34 34.18
C GLN A 55 23.40 -26.29 34.47
N ASN A 56 24.08 -25.23 34.02
CA ASN A 56 25.52 -25.05 34.29
C ASN A 56 25.81 -24.90 35.79
N LEU A 57 24.95 -24.17 36.52
CA LEU A 57 25.08 -24.01 37.97
C LEU A 57 24.84 -25.34 38.72
N GLN A 58 23.86 -26.13 38.28
CA GLN A 58 23.61 -27.46 38.81
C GLN A 58 24.80 -28.39 38.56
N GLN A 59 25.34 -28.39 37.33
CA GLN A 59 26.51 -29.20 37.00
C GLN A 59 27.74 -28.80 37.83
N ALA A 60 27.98 -27.50 38.00
CA ALA A 60 29.06 -27.00 38.86
C ALA A 60 28.92 -27.51 40.30
N TYR A 61 27.69 -27.50 40.83
CA TYR A 61 27.40 -28.01 42.17
C TYR A 61 27.62 -29.54 42.26
N ILE A 62 27.15 -30.31 41.28
CA ILE A 62 27.34 -31.76 41.22
C ILE A 62 28.84 -32.08 41.19
N THR A 63 29.61 -31.44 40.32
CA THR A 63 31.05 -31.63 40.21
C THR A 63 31.76 -31.27 41.52
N ARG A 64 31.35 -30.19 42.19
CA ARG A 64 31.87 -29.85 43.53
C ARG A 64 31.60 -30.97 44.54
N ARG A 65 30.36 -31.48 44.60
CA ARG A 65 29.97 -32.52 45.57
C ARG A 65 30.69 -33.85 45.31
N GLN A 66 30.89 -34.20 44.04
CA GLN A 66 31.68 -35.37 43.65
C GLN A 66 33.14 -35.20 44.10
N ALA A 67 33.75 -34.05 43.81
CA ALA A 67 35.11 -33.76 44.22
C ALA A 67 35.28 -33.76 45.76
N GLU A 68 34.34 -33.18 46.51
CA GLU A 68 34.33 -33.22 47.98
C GLU A 68 34.26 -34.66 48.52
N ARG A 69 33.46 -35.52 47.89
CA ARG A 69 33.29 -36.92 48.29
C ARG A 69 34.52 -37.78 47.99
N ASP A 70 35.14 -37.57 46.85
CA ASP A 70 36.24 -38.42 46.37
C ASP A 70 37.61 -37.97 46.96
N MET A 71 37.68 -36.73 47.47
CA MET A 71 38.89 -36.11 48.02
C MET A 71 39.53 -36.87 49.21
N PRO A 72 38.80 -37.32 50.25
CA PRO A 72 39.39 -38.07 51.36
C PRO A 72 40.08 -39.37 50.92
N GLY A 73 39.49 -40.09 49.95
CA GLY A 73 40.08 -41.31 49.40
C GLY A 73 41.38 -41.05 48.63
N LEU A 74 41.40 -39.99 47.84
CA LEU A 74 42.59 -39.53 47.10
C LEU A 74 43.73 -39.11 48.04
N LEU A 75 43.42 -38.35 49.09
CA LEU A 75 44.44 -37.91 50.05
C LEU A 75 44.99 -39.06 50.90
N ALA A 76 44.13 -40.00 51.32
CA ALA A 76 44.55 -41.19 52.03
C ALA A 76 45.46 -42.08 51.17
N ALA A 77 45.15 -42.23 49.88
CA ALA A 77 45.97 -42.99 48.93
C ALA A 77 47.34 -42.36 48.67
N GLN A 78 47.47 -41.03 48.79
CA GLN A 78 48.74 -40.31 48.61
C GLN A 78 49.54 -40.11 49.91
N GLY A 79 49.02 -40.57 51.06
CA GLY A 79 49.66 -40.38 52.36
C GLY A 79 49.71 -38.91 52.84
N LEU A 80 48.96 -38.02 52.19
CA LEU A 80 48.97 -36.59 52.46
C LEU A 80 48.02 -36.26 53.62
N LYS A 81 48.54 -35.62 54.69
CA LYS A 81 47.74 -35.19 55.86
C LYS A 81 47.92 -33.69 56.16
N GLY A 82 46.85 -33.05 56.65
CA GLY A 82 46.85 -31.69 57.20
C GLY A 82 46.74 -30.59 56.16
N GLY A 83 47.88 -30.04 55.71
CA GLY A 83 47.90 -28.84 54.85
C GLY A 83 47.56 -29.08 53.36
N ALA A 84 47.87 -30.28 52.85
CA ALA A 84 47.46 -30.68 51.50
C ALA A 84 45.92 -30.83 51.38
N THR A 85 45.27 -31.20 52.49
CA THR A 85 43.81 -31.36 52.58
C THR A 85 43.09 -30.03 52.47
N GLU A 86 43.56 -29.00 53.20
CA GLU A 86 43.02 -27.64 53.09
C GLU A 86 43.24 -27.03 51.70
N THR A 87 44.40 -27.28 51.08
CA THR A 87 44.69 -26.82 49.72
C THR A 87 43.77 -27.49 48.69
N ALA A 88 43.52 -28.79 48.82
CA ALA A 88 42.60 -29.53 47.96
C ALA A 88 41.15 -29.02 48.08
N VAL A 89 40.68 -28.79 49.31
CA VAL A 89 39.35 -28.18 49.55
C VAL A 89 39.26 -26.77 48.97
N SER A 90 40.31 -25.96 49.14
CA SER A 90 40.37 -24.61 48.57
C SER A 90 40.30 -24.64 47.04
N SER A 91 41.00 -25.59 46.40
CA SER A 91 40.96 -25.78 44.94
C SER A 91 39.56 -26.15 44.45
N ILE A 92 38.88 -27.08 45.14
CA ILE A 92 37.50 -27.47 44.82
C ILE A 92 36.55 -26.26 44.91
N LEU A 93 36.66 -25.47 45.98
CA LEU A 93 35.84 -24.27 46.16
C LEU A 93 36.11 -23.22 45.09
N ARG A 94 37.39 -22.96 44.76
CA ARG A 94 37.78 -22.03 43.69
C ARG A 94 37.23 -22.47 42.34
N ASN A 95 37.34 -23.74 42.00
CA ASN A 95 36.79 -24.29 40.76
C ASN A 95 35.28 -24.10 40.69
N TYR A 96 34.55 -24.40 41.76
CA TYR A 96 33.11 -24.16 41.82
C TYR A 96 32.75 -22.68 41.63
N GLN A 97 33.44 -21.78 42.34
CA GLN A 97 33.22 -20.33 42.21
C GLN A 97 33.53 -19.82 40.80
N ASN A 98 34.63 -20.29 40.20
CA ASN A 98 35.01 -19.94 38.83
C ASN A 98 33.95 -20.39 37.81
N THR A 99 33.47 -21.64 37.92
CA THR A 99 32.42 -22.15 37.02
C THR A 99 31.11 -21.40 37.20
N ARG A 100 30.71 -21.09 38.43
CA ARG A 100 29.52 -20.28 38.72
C ARG A 100 29.63 -18.87 38.15
N ASN A 101 30.76 -18.22 38.33
CA ASN A 101 31.01 -16.88 37.79
C ASN A 101 31.03 -16.90 36.26
N ALA A 102 31.66 -17.91 35.65
CA ALA A 102 31.67 -18.07 34.19
C ALA A 102 30.25 -18.25 33.63
N ALA A 103 29.40 -19.07 34.27
CA ALA A 103 28.01 -19.25 33.85
C ALA A 103 27.19 -17.95 33.94
N ASN A 104 27.34 -17.19 35.03
CA ASN A 104 26.66 -15.91 35.20
C ASN A 104 27.16 -14.83 34.23
N ASN A 105 28.46 -14.77 33.98
CA ASN A 105 29.06 -13.84 33.03
C ASN A 105 28.58 -14.14 31.60
N ARG A 106 28.57 -15.43 31.22
CA ARG A 106 28.06 -15.85 29.92
C ARG A 106 26.58 -15.53 29.75
N PHE A 107 25.75 -15.84 30.75
CA PHE A 107 24.34 -15.46 30.76
C PHE A 107 24.17 -13.94 30.54
N SER A 108 24.95 -13.12 31.25
CA SER A 108 24.86 -11.66 31.13
C SER A 108 25.28 -11.15 29.75
N GLN A 109 26.32 -11.75 29.15
CA GLN A 109 26.77 -11.42 27.79
C GLN A 109 25.72 -11.83 26.74
N ASP A 110 25.23 -13.05 26.82
CA ASP A 110 24.23 -13.58 25.88
C ASP A 110 22.91 -12.80 25.99
N GLN A 111 22.51 -12.45 27.22
CA GLN A 111 21.34 -11.60 27.48
C GLN A 111 21.51 -10.21 26.87
N SER A 112 22.67 -9.59 27.03
CA SER A 112 22.96 -8.26 26.45
C SER A 112 22.94 -8.30 24.92
N ALA A 113 23.47 -9.36 24.31
CA ALA A 113 23.44 -9.54 22.85
C ALA A 113 22.00 -9.72 22.34
N LEU A 114 21.20 -10.49 23.08
CA LEU A 114 19.78 -10.70 22.78
C LEU A 114 18.98 -9.40 22.90
N ASP A 115 19.22 -8.60 23.94
CA ASP A 115 18.56 -7.30 24.13
C ASP A 115 18.97 -6.29 23.05
N THR A 116 20.24 -6.29 22.64
CA THR A 116 20.72 -5.45 21.54
C THR A 116 20.05 -5.84 20.22
N THR A 117 19.98 -7.13 19.91
CA THR A 117 19.32 -7.64 18.70
C THR A 117 17.84 -7.27 18.68
N TYR A 118 17.16 -7.45 19.81
CA TYR A 118 15.76 -7.04 19.96
C TYR A 118 15.57 -5.54 19.75
N ALA A 119 16.42 -4.70 20.35
CA ALA A 119 16.34 -3.24 20.19
C ALA A 119 16.56 -2.80 18.74
N THR A 120 17.55 -3.39 18.05
CA THR A 120 17.80 -3.14 16.62
C THR A 120 16.59 -3.53 15.78
N ASN A 121 16.09 -4.77 15.92
CA ASN A 121 14.95 -5.26 15.15
C ASN A 121 13.69 -4.42 15.40
N LYS A 122 13.48 -3.96 16.63
CA LYS A 122 12.36 -3.09 16.99
C LYS A 122 12.48 -1.70 16.35
N ALA A 123 13.68 -1.13 16.31
CA ALA A 123 13.94 0.16 15.65
C ALA A 123 13.78 0.07 14.14
N GLU A 124 14.26 -1.01 13.52
CA GLU A 124 14.07 -1.31 12.10
C GLU A 124 12.58 -1.46 11.77
N LEU A 125 11.84 -2.19 12.60
CA LEU A 125 10.39 -2.33 12.48
C LEU A 125 9.69 -0.97 12.53
N GLY A 126 10.02 -0.14 13.53
CA GLY A 126 9.47 1.21 13.65
C GLY A 126 9.73 2.06 12.41
N SER A 127 10.96 2.02 11.88
CA SER A 127 11.36 2.76 10.68
C SER A 127 10.63 2.26 9.43
N LYS A 128 10.53 0.94 9.26
CA LYS A 128 9.80 0.29 8.16
C LYS A 128 8.34 0.77 8.12
N TYR A 129 7.64 0.71 9.25
CA TYR A 129 6.23 1.10 9.32
C TYR A 129 6.02 2.62 9.21
N ALA A 130 6.94 3.43 9.74
CA ALA A 130 6.93 4.88 9.52
C ALA A 130 7.07 5.23 8.02
N ASN A 131 7.97 4.55 7.30
CA ASN A 131 8.14 4.75 5.86
C ASN A 131 6.90 4.33 5.07
N MET A 132 6.32 3.16 5.38
CA MET A 132 5.09 2.70 4.73
C MET A 132 3.93 3.66 4.96
N LEU A 133 3.79 4.20 6.18
CA LEU A 133 2.74 5.18 6.48
C LEU A 133 2.98 6.50 5.71
N ALA A 134 4.21 6.97 5.63
CA ALA A 134 4.55 8.18 4.88
C ALA A 134 4.28 8.01 3.38
N GLU A 135 4.66 6.87 2.80
CA GLU A 135 4.40 6.52 1.41
C GLU A 135 2.89 6.43 1.14
N LEU A 136 2.13 5.81 2.04
CA LEU A 136 0.69 5.70 1.95
C LEU A 136 0.02 7.09 1.95
N GLN A 137 0.42 7.97 2.86
CA GLN A 137 -0.09 9.34 2.92
C GLN A 137 0.29 10.18 1.69
N GLN A 138 1.51 9.98 1.16
CA GLN A 138 1.94 10.64 -0.06
C GLN A 138 1.14 10.15 -1.27
N THR A 139 0.89 8.85 -1.36
CA THR A 139 0.08 8.24 -2.42
C THR A 139 -1.34 8.79 -2.39
N ARG A 140 -1.96 8.87 -1.18
CA ARG A 140 -3.27 9.51 -0.99
C ARG A 140 -3.31 10.94 -1.51
N ARG A 141 -2.29 11.75 -1.19
CA ARG A 141 -2.20 13.15 -1.64
C ARG A 141 -2.09 13.25 -3.16
N ASN A 142 -1.25 12.42 -3.76
CA ASN A 142 -1.05 12.41 -5.20
C ASN A 142 -2.32 11.97 -5.95
N GLU A 143 -3.00 10.94 -5.44
CA GLU A 143 -4.24 10.45 -6.03
C GLU A 143 -5.37 11.48 -5.92
N ALA A 144 -5.56 12.07 -4.73
CA ALA A 144 -6.53 13.16 -4.53
C ALA A 144 -6.28 14.32 -5.49
N TYR A 145 -5.01 14.71 -5.66
CA TYR A 145 -4.62 15.79 -6.56
C TYR A 145 -4.94 15.46 -8.02
N GLN A 146 -4.62 14.24 -8.48
CA GLN A 146 -4.95 13.81 -9.84
C GLN A 146 -6.45 13.75 -10.09
N GLN A 147 -7.22 13.15 -9.18
CA GLN A 147 -8.67 13.08 -9.31
C GLN A 147 -9.31 14.48 -9.31
N ALA A 148 -8.78 15.40 -8.50
CA ALA A 148 -9.21 16.79 -8.48
C ALA A 148 -8.93 17.49 -9.81
N GLN A 149 -7.75 17.27 -10.43
CA GLN A 149 -7.43 17.81 -11.76
C GLN A 149 -8.44 17.37 -12.83
N PHE A 150 -8.76 16.09 -12.88
CA PHE A 150 -9.74 15.57 -13.83
C PHE A 150 -11.14 16.15 -13.57
N ALA A 151 -11.57 16.19 -12.31
CA ALA A 151 -12.87 16.75 -11.94
C ALA A 151 -12.97 18.26 -12.25
N TYR A 152 -11.89 19.01 -12.04
CA TYR A 152 -11.81 20.43 -12.37
C TYR A 152 -11.93 20.67 -13.89
N GLN A 153 -11.20 19.90 -14.70
CA GLN A 153 -11.30 19.99 -16.16
C GLN A 153 -12.71 19.62 -16.65
N ALA A 154 -13.33 18.58 -16.08
CA ALA A 154 -14.69 18.20 -16.41
C ALA A 154 -15.70 19.32 -16.07
N ALA A 155 -15.58 19.92 -14.89
CA ALA A 155 -16.45 21.03 -14.48
C ALA A 155 -16.31 22.27 -15.39
N GLN A 156 -15.08 22.58 -15.84
CA GLN A 156 -14.88 23.66 -16.82
C GLN A 156 -15.54 23.34 -18.17
N ALA A 157 -15.42 22.11 -18.66
CA ALA A 157 -16.05 21.69 -19.91
C ALA A 157 -17.58 21.73 -19.83
N GLU A 158 -18.15 21.36 -18.68
CA GLU A 158 -19.59 21.45 -18.43
C GLU A 158 -20.09 22.90 -18.40
N GLU A 159 -19.34 23.82 -17.76
CA GLU A 159 -19.71 25.24 -17.73
C GLU A 159 -19.65 25.87 -19.14
N ALA A 160 -18.64 25.49 -19.95
CA ALA A 160 -18.54 25.89 -21.35
C ALA A 160 -19.70 25.34 -22.20
N ALA A 161 -20.01 24.05 -22.09
CA ALA A 161 -21.12 23.42 -22.80
C ALA A 161 -22.48 24.03 -22.40
N ARG A 162 -22.63 24.43 -21.12
CA ARG A 162 -23.83 25.11 -20.64
C ARG A 162 -23.98 26.49 -21.27
N LEU A 163 -22.91 27.29 -21.31
CA LEU A 163 -22.92 28.61 -21.95
C LEU A 163 -23.19 28.51 -23.46
N GLU A 164 -22.66 27.49 -24.14
CA GLU A 164 -22.96 27.23 -25.55
C GLU A 164 -24.44 26.89 -25.78
N ARG A 165 -25.04 26.07 -24.91
CA ARG A 165 -26.48 25.78 -24.95
C ARG A 165 -27.32 27.04 -24.74
N GLU A 166 -27.00 27.83 -23.72
CA GLU A 166 -27.69 29.09 -23.44
C GLU A 166 -27.58 30.07 -24.63
N ARG A 167 -26.41 30.15 -25.29
CA ARG A 167 -26.22 30.96 -26.51
C ARG A 167 -27.05 30.45 -27.68
N PHE A 168 -27.04 29.15 -27.94
CA PHE A 168 -27.78 28.55 -29.05
C PHE A 168 -29.29 28.71 -28.87
N GLU A 169 -29.79 28.53 -27.65
CA GLU A 169 -31.20 28.75 -27.32
C GLU A 169 -31.60 30.22 -27.48
N TRP A 170 -30.74 31.15 -27.07
CA TRP A 170 -30.97 32.59 -27.25
C TRP A 170 -30.99 32.99 -28.73
N GLU A 171 -30.07 32.48 -29.54
CA GLU A 171 -30.02 32.76 -30.98
C GLU A 171 -31.26 32.21 -31.70
N LYS A 172 -31.71 31.01 -31.31
CA LYS A 172 -32.95 30.43 -31.82
C LYS A 172 -34.17 31.30 -31.47
N GLN A 173 -34.26 31.81 -30.25
CA GLN A 173 -35.34 32.71 -29.83
C GLN A 173 -35.33 34.02 -30.64
N GLN A 174 -34.16 34.62 -30.86
CA GLN A 174 -34.05 35.82 -31.71
C GLN A 174 -34.49 35.56 -33.15
N ALA A 175 -34.06 34.44 -33.75
CA ALA A 175 -34.45 34.08 -35.11
C ALA A 175 -35.96 33.85 -35.23
N GLU A 176 -36.58 33.23 -34.23
CA GLU A 176 -38.03 33.02 -34.18
C GLU A 176 -38.78 34.35 -34.04
N GLU A 177 -38.33 35.27 -33.18
CA GLU A 177 -38.93 36.61 -33.05
C GLU A 177 -38.79 37.44 -34.33
N ALA A 178 -37.62 37.43 -34.96
CA ALA A 178 -37.40 38.10 -36.24
C ALA A 178 -38.28 37.52 -37.35
N ALA A 179 -38.45 36.19 -37.40
CA ALA A 179 -39.39 35.55 -38.32
C ALA A 179 -40.85 35.95 -38.02
N ARG A 180 -41.21 36.12 -36.74
CA ARG A 180 -42.54 36.59 -36.33
C ARG A 180 -42.81 38.03 -36.74
N GLN A 181 -41.83 38.93 -36.60
CA GLN A 181 -41.92 40.31 -37.06
C GLN A 181 -41.94 40.42 -38.60
N ALA A 182 -41.19 39.56 -39.30
CA ALA A 182 -41.24 39.45 -40.76
C ALA A 182 -42.61 38.92 -41.24
N ALA A 183 -43.23 38.00 -40.50
CA ALA A 183 -44.59 37.54 -40.78
C ALA A 183 -45.64 38.64 -40.49
N ALA A 184 -45.46 39.45 -39.44
CA ALA A 184 -46.35 40.56 -39.09
C ALA A 184 -46.27 41.74 -40.09
N SER A 185 -45.09 42.05 -40.60
CA SER A 185 -44.90 43.10 -41.63
C SER A 185 -45.44 42.69 -43.01
N ARG A 186 -45.47 41.39 -43.33
CA ARG A 186 -46.19 40.84 -44.50
C ARG A 186 -47.72 40.85 -44.36
N SER A 187 -48.24 41.20 -43.18
CA SER A 187 -49.68 41.25 -42.88
C SER A 187 -50.27 42.68 -42.93
N SER A 188 -49.45 43.74 -43.00
CA SER A 188 -49.93 45.14 -43.02
C SER A 188 -49.71 45.91 -44.34
N GLY A 189 -49.07 45.31 -45.34
CA GLY A 189 -48.96 45.86 -46.70
C GLY A 189 -49.99 45.22 -47.63
N GLY A 190 -51.02 45.98 -47.98
CA GLY A 190 -52.21 45.51 -48.68
C GLY A 190 -52.00 44.88 -50.06
N GLY A 191 -52.88 43.90 -50.34
CA GLY A 191 -53.82 43.91 -51.47
C GLY A 191 -53.32 44.05 -52.91
N GLY A 192 -53.67 43.04 -53.72
CA GLY A 192 -53.71 43.08 -55.20
C GLY A 192 -52.56 42.29 -55.82
N GLY A 193 -52.74 41.13 -56.42
CA GLY A 193 -53.74 40.78 -57.43
C GLY A 193 -52.99 40.48 -58.73
N GLY A 194 -52.90 39.21 -59.13
CA GLY A 194 -52.13 38.86 -60.32
C GLY A 194 -51.94 37.36 -60.53
N SER A 195 -53.01 36.68 -60.92
CA SER A 195 -52.99 35.31 -61.45
C SER A 195 -52.22 35.27 -62.77
N ARG A 196 -51.09 34.54 -62.81
CA ARG A 196 -50.57 33.93 -64.05
C ARG A 196 -50.04 32.53 -63.76
N LYS A 197 -50.76 31.54 -64.31
CA LYS A 197 -50.34 30.16 -64.50
C LYS A 197 -48.98 30.14 -65.21
N GLY A 198 -47.97 29.62 -64.53
CA GLY A 198 -46.69 29.21 -65.10
C GLY A 198 -46.40 27.79 -64.66
N SER A 199 -46.69 26.84 -65.56
CA SER A 199 -46.33 25.43 -65.43
C SER A 199 -44.81 25.29 -65.30
N GLY A 200 -44.32 24.80 -64.16
CA GLY A 200 -42.90 24.60 -63.89
C GLY A 200 -42.71 23.61 -62.74
N ASN A 201 -42.50 22.35 -63.13
CA ASN A 201 -42.12 21.17 -62.36
C ASN A 201 -41.56 21.43 -60.95
N THR A 202 -42.30 21.04 -59.90
CA THR A 202 -41.85 21.09 -58.51
C THR A 202 -40.98 19.88 -58.17
N THR A 203 -39.67 20.02 -58.24
CA THR A 203 -38.75 19.20 -57.43
C THR A 203 -38.41 20.00 -56.18
N LYS A 204 -39.14 19.73 -55.09
CA LYS A 204 -38.82 20.29 -53.77
C LYS A 204 -37.42 19.81 -53.36
N LYS A 205 -36.42 20.69 -53.43
CA LYS A 205 -35.18 20.50 -52.64
C LYS A 205 -35.55 20.73 -51.18
N ASN A 206 -35.51 19.66 -50.40
CA ASN A 206 -35.63 19.68 -48.96
C ASN A 206 -34.36 20.32 -48.38
N PRO A 207 -34.41 21.47 -47.69
CA PRO A 207 -33.22 22.11 -47.13
C PRO A 207 -32.63 21.38 -45.90
N TYR A 208 -33.15 20.20 -45.58
CA TYR A 208 -32.62 19.26 -44.58
C TYR A 208 -32.03 17.98 -45.18
N ALA A 209 -31.77 17.93 -46.50
CA ALA A 209 -31.25 16.74 -47.16
C ALA A 209 -29.74 16.49 -46.94
N ASP A 210 -29.00 17.44 -46.33
CA ASP A 210 -27.56 17.30 -46.05
C ASP A 210 -27.24 17.15 -44.55
N TYR A 211 -28.23 16.77 -43.72
CA TYR A 211 -27.92 16.21 -42.41
C TYR A 211 -27.91 14.69 -42.51
N ASP A 212 -26.71 14.14 -42.77
CA ASP A 212 -26.41 12.73 -42.52
C ASP A 212 -26.54 12.48 -40.99
N PRO A 213 -27.48 11.65 -40.52
CA PRO A 213 -27.62 11.34 -39.10
C PRO A 213 -26.43 10.58 -38.50
N ASN A 214 -25.43 10.19 -39.31
CA ASN A 214 -24.30 9.37 -38.87
C ASN A 214 -22.99 10.13 -38.57
N TYR A 215 -22.96 11.47 -38.60
CA TYR A 215 -21.73 12.20 -38.28
C TYR A 215 -21.33 12.20 -36.78
N TRP A 216 -22.07 11.49 -35.92
CA TRP A 216 -21.77 11.30 -34.49
C TRP A 216 -21.83 9.84 -34.03
N ARG A 217 -21.43 8.89 -34.88
CA ARG A 217 -20.96 7.58 -34.40
C ARG A 217 -19.47 7.46 -34.63
N GLY A 218 -18.70 7.71 -33.56
CA GLY A 218 -17.36 7.14 -33.42
C GLY A 218 -17.40 5.62 -33.65
N PRO A 219 -16.27 5.00 -34.03
CA PRO A 219 -16.25 3.66 -34.60
C PRO A 219 -16.60 2.60 -33.55
N THR A 220 -17.89 2.28 -33.46
CA THR A 220 -18.36 1.04 -32.83
C THR A 220 -18.44 -0.01 -33.92
N GLY A 221 -17.48 -0.91 -33.95
CA GLY A 221 -17.51 -2.08 -34.83
C GLY A 221 -18.72 -2.98 -34.56
N VAL A 222 -18.92 -3.96 -35.44
CA VAL A 222 -19.22 -5.38 -35.12
C VAL A 222 -19.34 -6.17 -36.43
N ASN A 223 -18.50 -7.21 -36.50
CA ASN A 223 -18.61 -8.53 -37.15
C ASN A 223 -19.28 -8.76 -38.52
N GLY A 224 -18.55 -9.56 -39.32
CA GLY A 224 -19.10 -10.31 -40.44
C GLY A 224 -18.11 -11.26 -41.12
N SER A 225 -17.52 -12.18 -40.36
CA SER A 225 -17.03 -13.52 -40.75
C SER A 225 -16.35 -13.76 -42.12
N ARG A 226 -15.07 -14.16 -42.10
CA ARG A 226 -14.61 -15.32 -42.89
C ARG A 226 -13.32 -15.93 -42.34
N SER A 227 -13.44 -17.24 -42.10
CA SER A 227 -12.42 -18.22 -41.72
C SER A 227 -11.25 -18.27 -42.70
N SER A 228 -10.02 -18.34 -42.17
CA SER A 228 -9.01 -19.29 -42.64
C SER A 228 -7.89 -19.45 -41.61
N SER A 229 -7.35 -20.67 -41.60
CA SER A 229 -6.36 -21.23 -40.71
C SER A 229 -4.98 -20.56 -40.79
N SER A 230 -4.25 -20.55 -39.69
CA SER A 230 -2.93 -21.20 -39.65
C SER A 230 -2.38 -21.29 -38.22
N LYS A 231 -1.68 -22.39 -38.01
CA LYS A 231 -1.08 -22.89 -36.78
C LYS A 231 0.38 -22.43 -36.79
N ALA A 232 0.82 -21.58 -35.87
CA ALA A 232 2.24 -21.30 -35.66
C ALA A 232 2.54 -20.54 -34.35
N GLY A 233 3.55 -21.03 -33.60
CA GLY A 233 4.39 -20.25 -32.67
C GLY A 233 3.81 -19.98 -31.28
N LYS A 234 4.08 -20.81 -30.28
CA LYS A 234 5.26 -20.75 -29.38
C LYS A 234 5.31 -19.51 -28.46
N ASN A 235 5.11 -19.79 -27.18
CA ASN A 235 5.90 -19.36 -26.01
C ASN A 235 6.15 -17.86 -25.76
N MET A 236 5.73 -17.42 -24.57
CA MET A 236 6.44 -16.59 -23.57
C MET A 236 5.42 -15.65 -22.89
N ALA A 237 5.42 -15.37 -21.60
CA ALA A 237 5.98 -15.97 -20.41
C ALA A 237 5.21 -15.28 -19.26
N ALA A 238 4.57 -16.06 -18.40
CA ALA A 238 4.08 -15.57 -17.11
C ALA A 238 5.30 -15.50 -16.16
N GLY A 239 5.46 -14.38 -15.47
CA GLY A 239 6.53 -14.22 -14.48
C GLY A 239 6.65 -12.80 -13.95
N MET A 240 5.76 -12.41 -13.03
CA MET A 240 6.08 -11.34 -12.07
C MET A 240 6.50 -12.01 -10.77
N ALA A 241 7.82 -12.07 -10.58
CA ALA A 241 8.46 -12.64 -9.41
C ALA A 241 8.44 -11.65 -8.24
N THR A 242 7.87 -12.11 -7.13
CA THR A 242 8.15 -11.63 -5.76
C THR A 242 9.63 -11.81 -5.41
N PRO A 243 10.35 -10.80 -4.92
CA PRO A 243 11.69 -11.00 -4.37
C PRO A 243 11.59 -11.56 -2.93
N GLY A 244 11.79 -12.87 -2.81
CA GLY A 244 12.00 -13.52 -1.52
C GLY A 244 13.46 -13.39 -1.08
N LEU A 245 13.67 -12.80 0.10
CA LEU A 245 14.94 -12.85 0.83
C LEU A 245 15.23 -14.30 1.25
N GLY A 246 16.29 -14.89 0.68
CA GLY A 246 16.82 -16.20 1.04
C GLY A 246 18.26 -16.10 1.53
N TRP A 247 18.40 -16.11 2.86
CA TRP A 247 19.44 -16.78 3.66
C TRP A 247 20.86 -16.99 3.08
N LEU A 248 21.83 -16.32 3.71
CA LEU A 248 23.22 -16.79 3.82
C LEU A 248 23.29 -17.98 4.79
N GLY A 249 24.01 -19.03 4.38
CA GLY A 249 24.41 -20.12 5.27
C GLY A 249 25.54 -20.97 4.68
N ARG A 250 26.75 -20.72 5.21
CA ARG A 250 27.94 -21.60 5.35
C ARG A 250 28.51 -22.33 4.14
#